data_AF-A0A7J9FNQ3-F1
#
_entry.id   AF-A0A7J9FNQ3-F1
#
_cell.length_a   1.000
_cell.length_b   1.000
_cell.length_c   1.000
_cell.angle_alpha   90.00
_cell.angle_beta   90.00
_cell.angle_gamma   90.00
#
_symmetry.space_group_name_H-M   'P 1'
#
loop_
_entity.id
_entity.type
_entity.pdbx_description
1 polymer ?
#
loop_
_entity_poly.entity_id
_entity_poly.type
_entity_poly.pdbx_seq_one_letter_code
_entity_poly.pdbx_strand_id
1 'polypeptide(L)'
;YHNVFKVNGTAFKDCDIPPPSEVLTSGNDTVVLKTPGQKWYICGVDNHCSAFGQKLSITVLYQYGWAPAPAPLAPTPISSSPSLSTPTAPSWPPAPSLPTTPAPTPEPWAPTTLSVPETTVTDPWTPSPISSPPSLPKPTAPSWPPAPSPYPWI
;
A
#
# COMPACT_ATOMS: atom_id res chain seq x y z
N TYR A 1 -4.46 -23.50 6.27
CA TYR A 1 -5.56 -22.85 7.01
C TYR A 1 -5.52 -21.36 6.66
N HIS A 2 -6.65 -20.73 6.34
CA HIS A 2 -6.68 -19.35 5.84
C HIS A 2 -7.92 -18.62 6.36
N ASN A 3 -7.86 -17.29 6.31
CA ASN A 3 -8.95 -16.39 6.63
C ASN A 3 -8.88 -15.18 5.69
N VAL A 4 -9.92 -14.34 5.71
CA VAL A 4 -9.99 -13.14 4.90
C VAL A 4 -10.30 -11.95 5.79
N PHE A 5 -9.44 -10.94 5.74
CA PHE A 5 -9.72 -9.60 6.25
C PHE A 5 -9.95 -8.66 5.08
N LYS A 6 -10.94 -7.78 5.22
CA LYS A 6 -11.07 -6.59 4.37
C LYS A 6 -10.25 -5.47 5.00
N VAL A 7 -9.38 -4.83 4.22
CA VAL A 7 -8.46 -3.80 4.72
C VAL A 7 -8.44 -2.57 3.81
N ASN A 8 -7.77 -1.51 4.27
CA ASN A 8 -7.45 -0.35 3.44
C ASN A 8 -6.10 -0.54 2.71
N GLY A 9 -5.72 0.41 1.84
CA GLY A 9 -4.50 0.30 1.05
C GLY A 9 -3.21 0.26 1.87
N THR A 10 -3.16 0.97 3.01
CA THR A 10 -1.99 0.96 3.92
C THR A 10 -1.83 -0.41 4.56
N ALA A 11 -2.89 -0.90 5.21
CA ALA A 11 -2.89 -2.22 5.84
C ALA A 11 -2.66 -3.37 4.83
N PHE A 12 -3.08 -3.21 3.58
CA PHE A 12 -2.75 -4.15 2.50
C PHE A 12 -1.27 -4.17 2.13
N LYS A 13 -0.64 -2.99 2.10
CA LYS A 13 0.78 -2.85 1.78
C LYS A 13 1.62 -3.44 2.92
N ASP A 14 1.31 -3.03 4.13
CA ASP A 14 2.11 -3.32 5.33
C ASP A 14 1.70 -4.65 6.00
N CYS A 15 0.64 -5.30 5.49
CA CYS A 15 0.05 -6.51 6.04
C CYS A 15 -0.43 -6.35 7.49
N ASP A 16 -0.99 -5.18 7.81
CA ASP A 16 -1.56 -4.90 9.13
C ASP A 16 -2.86 -5.68 9.32
N ILE A 17 -2.88 -6.57 10.31
CA ILE A 17 -3.98 -7.48 10.58
C ILE A 17 -5.00 -6.78 11.49
N PRO A 18 -6.27 -6.58 11.05
CA PRO A 18 -7.32 -6.02 11.89
C PRO A 18 -7.71 -6.93 13.07
N PRO A 19 -8.53 -6.43 14.02
CA PRO A 19 -9.07 -7.23 15.10
C PRO A 19 -9.87 -8.45 14.58
N PRO A 20 -9.87 -9.58 15.31
CA PRO A 20 -10.51 -10.82 14.87
C PRO A 20 -12.04 -10.71 14.71
N SER A 21 -12.69 -9.66 15.20
CA SER A 21 -14.13 -9.42 14.97
C SER A 21 -14.48 -9.12 13.51
N GLU A 22 -13.50 -8.75 12.69
CA GLU A 22 -13.68 -8.38 11.27
C GLU A 22 -13.28 -9.50 10.31
N VAL A 23 -12.92 -10.67 10.84
CA VAL A 23 -12.41 -11.80 10.07
C VAL A 23 -13.54 -12.61 9.43
N LEU A 24 -13.29 -13.10 8.23
CA LEU A 24 -14.11 -14.13 7.59
C LEU A 24 -13.32 -15.45 7.57
N THR A 25 -13.93 -16.52 8.09
CA THR A 25 -13.28 -17.83 8.33
C THR A 25 -14.13 -19.02 7.91
N SER A 26 -15.19 -18.81 7.12
CA SER A 26 -16.09 -19.93 6.75
C SER A 26 -15.42 -20.93 5.79
N GLY A 27 -14.33 -20.52 5.12
CA GLY A 27 -13.68 -21.29 4.06
C GLY A 27 -14.38 -21.15 2.70
N ASN A 28 -15.55 -20.50 2.66
CA ASN A 28 -16.29 -20.13 1.45
C ASN A 28 -16.93 -18.75 1.62
N ASP A 29 -16.10 -17.75 1.94
CA ASP A 29 -16.56 -16.41 2.27
C ASP A 29 -17.02 -15.65 1.01
N THR A 30 -18.21 -15.04 1.07
CA THR A 30 -18.75 -14.23 -0.03
C THR A 30 -18.66 -12.75 0.31
N VAL A 31 -18.01 -11.96 -0.56
CA VAL A 31 -17.89 -10.50 -0.40
C VAL A 31 -18.56 -9.78 -1.56
N VAL A 32 -19.59 -8.98 -1.26
CA VAL A 32 -20.31 -8.20 -2.27
C VAL A 32 -19.59 -6.87 -2.55
N LEU A 33 -19.19 -6.66 -3.80
CA LEU A 33 -18.49 -5.45 -4.25
C LEU A 33 -19.50 -4.37 -4.69
N LYS A 34 -20.09 -3.67 -3.71
CA LYS A 34 -21.19 -2.72 -3.96
C LYS A 34 -20.77 -1.40 -4.61
N THR A 35 -19.54 -0.95 -4.36
CA THR A 35 -19.08 0.38 -4.79
C THR A 35 -17.82 0.31 -5.64
N PRO A 36 -17.72 1.16 -6.68
CA PRO A 36 -16.50 1.34 -7.44
C PRO A 36 -15.28 1.71 -6.57
N GLY A 37 -14.10 1.55 -7.13
CA GLY A 37 -12.81 1.81 -6.48
C GLY A 37 -12.08 0.54 -6.04
N GLN A 38 -10.88 0.73 -5.50
CA GLN A 38 -10.06 -0.37 -5.01
C GLN A 38 -10.63 -0.99 -3.72
N LYS A 39 -10.54 -2.31 -3.63
CA LYS A 39 -10.91 -3.13 -2.48
C LYS A 39 -9.74 -4.05 -2.17
N TRP A 40 -9.31 -4.10 -0.92
CA TRP A 40 -8.14 -4.86 -0.52
C TRP A 40 -8.50 -5.92 0.51
N TYR A 41 -7.88 -7.08 0.35
CA TYR A 41 -8.09 -8.24 1.20
C TYR A 41 -6.76 -8.92 1.50
N ILE A 42 -6.60 -9.44 2.72
CA ILE A 42 -5.39 -10.15 3.16
C ILE A 42 -5.79 -11.41 3.95
N CYS A 43 -4.88 -12.38 4.01
CA CYS A 43 -4.93 -13.41 5.05
C CYS A 43 -4.07 -13.00 6.24
N GLY A 44 -4.67 -12.98 7.43
CA GLY A 44 -4.01 -12.62 8.69
C GLY A 44 -3.50 -13.83 9.49
N VAL A 45 -3.25 -14.97 8.84
CA VAL A 45 -2.65 -16.13 9.50
C VAL A 45 -1.13 -16.04 9.38
N ASP A 46 -0.44 -16.01 10.51
CA ASP A 46 1.02 -15.96 10.62
C ASP A 46 1.66 -15.00 9.60
N ASN A 47 2.49 -15.52 8.71
CA ASN A 47 3.21 -14.78 7.67
C ASN A 47 2.61 -14.98 6.26
N HIS A 48 1.36 -15.42 6.15
CA HIS A 48 0.70 -15.63 4.86
C HIS A 48 0.63 -14.35 4.02
N CYS A 49 0.30 -13.20 4.61
CA CYS A 49 0.28 -11.94 3.86
C CYS A 49 1.70 -11.43 3.52
N SER A 50 2.59 -11.34 4.50
CA SER A 50 3.86 -10.61 4.38
C SER A 50 4.96 -11.40 3.68
N ALA A 51 5.11 -12.69 3.99
CA ALA A 51 6.15 -13.53 3.42
C ALA A 51 5.69 -14.28 2.17
N PHE A 52 4.43 -14.72 2.15
CA PHE A 52 3.90 -15.57 1.08
C PHE A 52 2.95 -14.84 0.11
N GLY A 53 2.65 -13.56 0.37
CA GLY A 53 1.88 -12.73 -0.55
C GLY A 53 0.40 -13.13 -0.68
N GLN A 54 -0.18 -13.79 0.32
CA GLN A 54 -1.60 -14.14 0.34
C GLN A 54 -2.46 -12.89 0.61
N LYS A 55 -2.62 -12.09 -0.45
CA LYS A 55 -3.40 -10.86 -0.47
C LYS A 55 -3.96 -10.59 -1.86
N LEU A 56 -5.10 -9.89 -1.92
CA LEU A 56 -5.84 -9.61 -3.15
C LEU A 56 -6.29 -8.14 -3.18
N SER A 57 -5.99 -7.45 -4.29
CA SER A 57 -6.57 -6.13 -4.60
C SER A 57 -7.53 -6.29 -5.79
N ILE A 58 -8.72 -5.70 -5.68
CA ILE A 58 -9.74 -5.70 -6.72
C ILE A 58 -10.11 -4.26 -7.05
N THR A 59 -10.00 -3.88 -8.32
CA THR A 59 -10.51 -2.61 -8.82
C THR A 59 -11.93 -2.80 -9.33
N VAL A 60 -12.90 -2.24 -8.62
CA VAL A 60 -14.31 -2.25 -9.02
C VAL A 60 -14.56 -1.06 -9.93
N LEU A 61 -15.01 -1.30 -11.16
CA LEU A 61 -15.33 -0.24 -12.12
C LEU A 61 -16.78 0.24 -11.96
N TYR A 62 -17.07 1.43 -12.48
CA TYR A 62 -18.46 1.86 -12.67
C TYR A 62 -19.14 0.96 -13.70
N GLN A 63 -20.41 0.65 -13.44
CA GLN A 63 -21.24 -0.25 -14.24
C GLN A 63 -21.37 0.20 -15.71
N TYR A 64 -21.20 1.49 -15.97
CA TYR A 64 -21.33 2.12 -17.28
C TYR A 64 -19.99 2.68 -17.84
N GLY A 65 -18.86 2.27 -17.26
CA GLY A 65 -17.55 2.87 -17.58
C GLY A 65 -17.43 4.32 -17.09
N TRP A 66 -16.22 4.88 -17.15
CA TRP A 66 -16.07 6.33 -16.99
C TRP A 66 -16.72 7.02 -18.18
N ALA A 67 -17.69 7.90 -17.93
CA ALA A 67 -18.13 8.84 -18.96
C ALA A 67 -16.90 9.68 -19.38
N PRO A 68 -16.63 9.85 -20.69
CA PRO A 68 -15.58 10.77 -21.12
C PRO A 68 -15.86 12.16 -20.55
N ALA A 69 -14.80 12.87 -20.16
CA ALA A 69 -14.91 14.25 -19.73
C ALA A 69 -15.68 15.04 -20.81
N PRO A 70 -16.64 15.91 -20.43
CA PRO A 70 -17.37 16.71 -21.39
C PRO A 70 -16.39 17.50 -22.26
N ALA A 71 -16.63 17.52 -23.57
CA ALA A 71 -15.80 18.28 -24.50
C ALA A 71 -15.75 19.76 -24.07
N PRO A 72 -14.59 20.44 -24.20
CA PRO A 72 -14.51 21.88 -23.99
C PRO A 72 -15.57 22.58 -24.85
N LEU A 73 -16.31 23.51 -24.25
CA LEU A 73 -17.22 24.37 -25.01
C LEU A 73 -16.40 25.14 -26.05
N ALA A 74 -16.81 25.08 -27.32
CA ALA A 74 -16.17 25.84 -28.39
C ALA A 74 -16.28 27.35 -28.08
N PRO A 75 -15.20 28.13 -28.28
CA PRO A 75 -15.29 29.58 -28.17
C PRO A 75 -16.27 30.11 -29.23
N THR A 76 -17.26 30.87 -28.79
CA THR A 76 -18.17 31.60 -29.68
C THR A 76 -17.38 32.61 -30.52
N PRO A 77 -17.62 32.71 -31.85
CA PRO A 77 -16.97 33.74 -32.65
C PRO A 77 -17.52 35.12 -32.24
N ILE A 78 -16.66 35.92 -31.60
CA ILE A 78 -16.90 37.35 -31.43
C ILE A 78 -16.83 38.01 -32.81
N SER A 79 -17.98 38.51 -33.26
CA SER A 79 -18.14 39.26 -34.50
C SER A 79 -17.29 40.55 -34.48
N SER A 80 -16.65 40.82 -35.61
CA SER A 80 -15.59 41.79 -35.83
C SER A 80 -16.05 43.26 -35.92
N SER A 81 -15.47 44.12 -35.05
CA SER A 81 -15.00 45.52 -35.21
C SER A 81 -15.99 46.66 -35.62
N PRO A 82 -15.77 47.92 -35.19
CA PRO A 82 -14.70 48.74 -35.77
C PRO A 82 -13.78 49.45 -34.76
N SER A 83 -12.60 49.79 -35.27
CA SER A 83 -11.49 50.50 -34.64
C SER A 83 -11.88 51.88 -34.09
N LEU A 84 -11.48 52.20 -32.86
CA LEU A 84 -11.39 53.58 -32.39
C LEU A 84 -10.25 53.76 -31.38
N SER A 85 -9.28 54.58 -31.79
CA SER A 85 -8.32 55.38 -31.02
C SER A 85 -7.50 54.71 -29.92
N THR A 86 -6.21 54.60 -30.21
CA THR A 86 -5.11 54.41 -29.23
C THR A 86 -5.15 55.46 -28.12
N PRO A 87 -5.35 55.09 -26.84
CA PRO A 87 -4.85 55.91 -25.75
C PRO A 87 -3.36 55.61 -25.52
N THR A 88 -2.57 56.68 -25.52
CA THR A 88 -1.16 56.73 -25.16
C THR A 88 -0.87 55.91 -23.90
N ALA A 89 0.08 54.98 -23.99
CA ALA A 89 0.54 54.20 -22.86
C ALA A 89 1.15 55.12 -21.78
N PRO A 90 0.74 55.04 -20.51
CA PRO A 90 1.53 55.62 -19.44
C PRO A 90 2.83 54.82 -19.35
N SER A 91 3.96 55.51 -19.35
CA SER A 91 5.27 54.92 -19.06
C SER A 91 5.24 54.37 -17.63
N TRP A 92 5.07 53.06 -17.49
CA TRP A 92 5.31 52.39 -16.22
C TRP A 92 6.75 52.62 -15.77
N PRO A 93 7.00 52.87 -14.47
CA PRO A 93 8.35 52.80 -13.94
C PRO A 93 8.88 51.36 -14.08
N PRO A 94 10.20 51.16 -14.12
CA PRO A 94 10.77 49.82 -14.18
C PRO A 94 10.29 48.99 -12.98
N ALA A 95 10.01 47.72 -13.24
CA ALA A 95 9.61 46.76 -12.23
C ALA A 95 10.67 46.72 -11.11
N PRO A 96 10.27 46.68 -9.82
CA PRO A 96 11.20 46.40 -8.75
C PRO A 96 11.76 44.99 -8.93
N SER A 97 13.09 44.88 -8.95
CA SER A 97 13.79 43.60 -8.96
C SER A 97 13.34 42.77 -7.76
N LEU A 98 12.83 41.56 -8.01
CA LEU A 98 12.59 40.59 -6.94
C LEU A 98 13.91 40.33 -6.19
N PRO A 99 13.88 40.13 -4.86
CA PRO A 99 15.02 39.59 -4.15
C PRO A 99 15.29 38.18 -4.67
N THR A 100 16.46 37.98 -5.24
CA THR A 100 16.98 36.66 -5.59
C THR A 100 17.22 35.90 -4.29
N THR A 101 16.31 34.99 -3.93
CA THR A 101 16.56 34.03 -2.85
C THR A 101 17.78 33.20 -3.22
N PRO A 102 18.86 33.18 -2.41
CA PRO A 102 19.98 32.28 -2.67
C PRO A 102 19.50 30.83 -2.53
N ALA A 103 19.95 29.99 -3.47
CA ALA A 103 19.78 28.55 -3.39
C ALA A 103 20.36 28.01 -2.08
N PRO A 104 19.74 26.98 -1.45
CA PRO A 104 20.32 26.37 -0.27
C PRO A 104 21.67 25.72 -0.64
N THR A 105 22.72 26.17 0.05
CA THR A 105 24.04 25.55 0.06
C THR A 105 23.92 24.10 0.57
N PRO A 106 24.42 23.08 -0.16
CA PRO A 106 24.58 21.77 0.43
C PRO A 106 25.71 21.83 1.47
N GLU A 107 25.35 21.61 2.72
CA GLU A 107 26.25 21.57 3.87
C GLU A 107 27.04 20.25 3.86
N PRO A 108 28.38 20.28 3.88
CA PRO A 108 29.16 19.10 4.16
C PRO A 108 29.17 18.87 5.67
N TRP A 109 28.37 17.91 6.15
CA TRP A 109 28.57 17.42 7.51
C TRP A 109 29.91 16.67 7.55
N ALA A 110 30.91 17.30 8.15
CA ALA A 110 32.13 16.65 8.56
C ALA A 110 31.88 15.90 9.89
N PRO A 111 32.55 14.76 10.13
CA PRO A 111 32.39 13.97 11.34
C PRO A 111 33.06 14.67 12.53
N THR A 112 32.29 14.97 13.57
CA THR A 112 32.88 15.35 14.87
C THR A 112 33.06 14.09 15.71
N THR A 113 34.29 13.64 15.80
CA THR A 113 34.76 12.66 16.77
C THR A 113 34.65 13.27 18.16
N LEU A 114 33.71 12.79 18.96
CA LEU A 114 33.62 13.12 20.39
C LEU A 114 33.70 11.83 21.19
N SER A 115 34.83 11.72 21.88
CA SER A 115 35.25 10.68 22.79
C SER A 115 34.21 10.48 23.90
N VAL A 116 33.67 9.27 24.00
CA VAL A 116 32.86 8.83 25.14
C VAL A 116 33.76 8.02 26.08
N PRO A 117 33.85 8.34 27.38
CA PRO A 117 34.52 7.48 28.34
C PRO A 117 33.74 6.18 28.52
N GLU A 118 34.46 5.07 28.41
CA GLU A 118 34.00 3.71 28.65
C GLU A 118 33.35 3.61 30.03
N THR A 119 32.02 3.49 30.05
CA THR A 119 31.26 3.12 31.23
C THR A 119 30.74 1.70 30.99
N THR A 120 31.28 0.78 31.77
CA THR A 120 30.88 -0.62 31.85
C THR A 120 29.43 -0.70 32.37
N VAL A 121 28.47 -0.59 31.46
CA VAL A 121 27.10 -1.01 31.73
C VAL A 121 27.07 -2.52 31.63
N THR A 122 26.87 -3.16 32.77
CA THR A 122 26.63 -4.58 32.91
C THR A 122 25.26 -4.88 32.29
N ASP A 123 25.24 -5.53 31.14
CA ASP A 123 24.01 -5.99 30.48
C ASP A 123 23.32 -7.09 31.31
N PRO A 124 22.06 -6.92 31.75
CA PRO A 124 21.30 -7.99 32.41
C PRO A 124 20.60 -8.95 31.43
N TRP A 125 20.99 -8.98 30.15
CA TRP A 125 20.40 -9.89 29.15
C TRP A 125 21.46 -10.77 28.51
N THR A 126 22.06 -11.62 29.32
CA THR A 126 22.69 -12.85 28.83
C THR A 126 21.57 -13.82 28.43
N PRO A 127 21.43 -14.23 27.16
CA PRO A 127 20.52 -15.32 26.83
C PRO A 127 21.04 -16.60 27.48
N SER A 128 20.19 -17.19 28.33
CA SER A 128 20.43 -18.51 28.92
C SER A 128 20.58 -19.57 27.82
N PRO A 129 21.36 -20.65 28.00
CA PRO A 129 21.36 -21.75 27.07
C PRO A 129 19.97 -22.37 27.03
N ILE A 130 19.26 -22.19 25.92
CA ILE A 130 17.93 -22.74 25.70
C ILE A 130 18.06 -24.26 25.70
N SER A 131 17.47 -24.88 26.72
CA SER A 131 17.28 -26.32 26.82
C SER A 131 16.56 -26.82 25.57
N SER A 132 17.08 -27.88 24.94
CA SER A 132 16.54 -28.44 23.71
C SER A 132 15.04 -28.75 23.84
N PRO A 133 14.23 -28.50 22.78
CA PRO A 133 12.80 -28.83 22.82
C PRO A 133 12.60 -30.35 22.88
N PRO A 134 11.56 -30.84 23.58
CA PRO A 134 11.21 -32.26 23.55
C PRO A 134 10.82 -32.65 22.11
N SER A 135 11.31 -33.80 21.66
CA SER A 135 10.99 -34.35 20.34
C SER A 135 9.48 -34.52 20.19
N LEU A 136 8.89 -33.84 19.20
CA LEU A 136 7.50 -34.06 18.81
C LEU A 136 7.31 -35.54 18.43
N PRO A 137 6.23 -36.21 18.87
CA PRO A 137 5.91 -37.54 18.38
C PRO A 137 5.69 -37.48 16.86
N LYS A 138 6.34 -38.40 16.15
CA LYS A 138 6.20 -38.57 14.70
C LYS A 138 4.71 -38.70 14.35
N PRO A 139 4.14 -37.86 13.47
CA PRO A 139 2.76 -38.02 13.06
C PRO A 139 2.61 -39.39 12.41
N THR A 140 1.77 -40.23 13.02
CA THR A 140 1.41 -41.52 12.45
C THR A 140 0.42 -41.21 11.33
N ALA A 141 0.81 -41.50 10.09
CA ALA A 141 -0.07 -41.29 8.95
C ALA A 141 -1.36 -42.11 9.18
N PRO A 142 -2.56 -41.53 8.99
CA PRO A 142 -3.78 -42.31 9.00
C PRO A 142 -3.71 -43.36 7.90
N SER A 143 -3.93 -44.62 8.27
CA SER A 143 -4.06 -45.73 7.34
C SER A 143 -5.36 -45.57 6.54
N TRP A 144 -5.30 -44.82 5.46
CA TRP A 144 -6.39 -44.77 4.49
C TRP A 144 -6.49 -46.13 3.79
N PRO A 145 -7.70 -46.69 3.59
CA PRO A 145 -7.86 -47.84 2.72
C PRO A 145 -7.37 -47.48 1.31
N PRO A 146 -6.79 -48.44 0.57
CA PRO A 146 -6.38 -48.19 -0.81
C PRO A 146 -7.58 -47.71 -1.63
N ALA A 147 -7.34 -46.71 -2.48
CA ALA A 147 -8.37 -46.22 -3.41
C ALA A 147 -8.86 -47.39 -4.29
N PRO A 148 -10.18 -47.51 -4.54
CA PRO A 148 -10.70 -48.55 -5.41
C PRO A 148 -10.14 -48.41 -6.82
N SER A 149 -9.73 -49.54 -7.41
CA SER A 149 -9.19 -49.60 -8.78
C SER A 149 -10.16 -49.01 -9.81
N PRO A 150 -9.70 -48.18 -10.75
CA PRO A 150 -10.55 -47.52 -11.73
C PRO A 150 -11.10 -48.43 -12.85
N TYR A 151 -10.83 -49.74 -12.83
CA TYR A 151 -11.26 -50.67 -13.88
C TYR A 151 -11.87 -51.94 -13.30
N PRO A 152 -13.21 -52.10 -13.32
CA PRO A 152 -13.86 -53.31 -12.84
C PRO A 152 -14.14 -54.35 -13.93
N TRP A 153 -13.58 -54.22 -15.14
CA TRP A 153 -13.79 -55.19 -16.22
C TRP A 153 -12.62 -55.21 -17.21
N ILE A 154 -11.59 -56.01 -16.94
CA ILE A 154 -10.81 -56.74 -17.96
C ILE A 154 -10.38 -58.05 -17.29
#